data_AF-A0A4Q9FDS6-F1
#
_entry.id   AF-A0A4Q9FDS6-F1
#
_cell.length_a   1.000
_cell.length_b   1.000
_cell.length_c   1.000
_cell.angle_alpha   90.00
_cell.angle_beta   90.00
_cell.angle_gamma   90.00
#
_symmetry.space_group_name_H-M   'P 1'
#
loop_
_entity.id
_entity.type
_entity.pdbx_description
1 polymer ?
#
loop_
_entity_poly.entity_id
_entity_poly.type
_entity_poly.pdbx_seq_one_letter_code
_entity_poly.pdbx_strand_id
1 'polypeptide(L)'
;MTFLRAYWKNLILINYEIPQELLLPYLPKGTVLDFYNGKCYVSLVGFMFQDTKVLGLKLFNHVNFEEVNLRFYVKRNNKRGVVFIKEIVPKPLITFIANSIYKEHYQTLEMQHRWTYGEKTKNFEYQWLINDTWQSIAVQTEKNLSPIPKNSIEEFITEHYFGYTKHGNTTFEYEVEHLRWQQLKVKRFEIHMDFENTYESDFKFLNQSKPESVILATGSKICVKSKKKI
;
A
#
# COMPACT_ATOMS: atom_id res chain seq x y z
N MET A 1 -7.37 -21.04 -4.27
CA MET A 1 -8.73 -20.46 -4.37
C MET A 1 -8.62 -18.94 -4.42
N THR A 2 -9.52 -18.25 -5.11
CA THR A 2 -9.58 -16.77 -5.07
C THR A 2 -10.33 -16.34 -3.81
N PHE A 3 -9.70 -15.54 -2.96
CA PHE A 3 -10.30 -15.03 -1.75
C PHE A 3 -11.00 -13.70 -1.98
N LEU A 4 -10.33 -12.75 -2.64
CA LEU A 4 -10.83 -11.40 -2.86
C LEU A 4 -10.65 -10.98 -4.31
N ARG A 5 -11.64 -10.28 -4.87
CA ARG A 5 -11.53 -9.55 -6.12
C ARG A 5 -11.93 -8.11 -5.89
N ALA A 6 -11.18 -7.18 -6.48
CA ALA A 6 -11.52 -5.76 -6.43
C ALA A 6 -10.90 -5.03 -7.63
N TYR A 7 -11.10 -3.73 -7.68
CA TYR A 7 -10.35 -2.81 -8.50
C TYR A 7 -9.62 -1.84 -7.58
N TRP A 8 -8.30 -1.79 -7.66
CA TRP A 8 -7.51 -0.76 -7.01
C TRP A 8 -7.43 0.45 -7.92
N LYS A 9 -7.71 1.64 -7.38
CA LYS A 9 -7.82 2.86 -8.16
C LYS A 9 -7.02 4.00 -7.55
N ASN A 10 -6.29 4.71 -8.42
CA ASN A 10 -5.55 5.93 -8.12
C ASN A 10 -4.58 5.79 -6.94
N LEU A 11 -3.63 4.86 -7.05
CA LEU A 11 -2.66 4.58 -6.00
C LEU A 11 -1.59 5.67 -5.96
N ILE A 12 -1.53 6.42 -4.87
CA ILE A 12 -0.41 7.29 -4.52
C ILE A 12 0.61 6.42 -3.78
N LEU A 13 1.83 6.29 -4.29
CA LEU A 13 2.93 5.56 -3.65
C LEU A 13 4.06 6.54 -3.35
N ILE A 14 4.31 6.78 -2.07
CA ILE A 14 5.36 7.68 -1.56
C ILE A 14 6.45 6.81 -0.94
N ASN A 15 7.63 6.82 -1.54
CA ASN A 15 8.66 5.83 -1.26
C ASN A 15 9.86 6.50 -0.57
N TYR A 16 10.23 5.94 0.58
CA TYR A 16 11.36 6.39 1.39
C TYR A 16 12.42 5.31 1.43
N GLU A 17 13.68 5.72 1.27
CA GLU A 17 14.80 4.88 1.65
C GLU A 17 14.78 4.68 3.17
N ILE A 18 15.06 3.45 3.62
CA ILE A 18 15.02 3.09 5.04
C ILE A 18 16.21 2.19 5.39
N PRO A 19 16.87 2.41 6.55
CA PRO A 19 17.85 1.46 7.07
C PRO A 19 17.21 0.08 7.25
N GLN A 20 17.87 -0.95 6.72
CA GLN A 20 17.36 -2.33 6.76
C GLN A 20 17.14 -2.82 8.20
N GLU A 21 17.92 -2.32 9.15
CA GLU A 21 17.91 -2.72 10.56
C GLU A 21 16.55 -2.42 11.21
N LEU A 22 15.87 -1.35 10.77
CA LEU A 22 14.52 -0.99 11.24
C LEU A 22 13.46 -1.96 10.72
N LEU A 23 13.72 -2.67 9.61
CA LEU A 23 12.77 -3.62 9.02
C LEU A 23 12.96 -5.06 9.55
N LEU A 24 14.13 -5.39 10.10
CA LEU A 24 14.42 -6.75 10.61
C LEU A 24 13.41 -7.24 11.64
N PRO A 25 12.93 -6.42 12.61
CA PRO A 25 11.92 -6.86 13.54
C PRO A 25 10.62 -7.29 12.85
N TYR A 26 10.28 -6.70 11.70
CA TYR A 26 9.04 -6.97 10.96
C TYR A 26 9.17 -8.10 9.93
N LEU A 27 10.39 -8.52 9.60
CA LEU A 27 10.67 -9.47 8.52
C LEU A 27 10.09 -10.87 8.80
N PRO A 28 9.18 -11.39 7.95
CA PRO A 28 8.67 -12.75 8.11
C PRO A 28 9.75 -13.81 7.87
N LYS A 29 9.72 -14.89 8.68
CA LYS A 29 10.65 -16.01 8.55
C LYS A 29 10.60 -16.61 7.13
N GLY A 30 11.77 -16.86 6.54
CA GLY A 30 11.89 -17.44 5.20
C GLY A 30 11.75 -16.42 4.07
N THR A 31 11.68 -15.13 4.38
CA THR A 31 11.81 -14.03 3.41
C THR A 31 13.13 -13.28 3.64
N VAL A 32 13.60 -12.58 2.61
CA VAL A 32 14.71 -11.63 2.71
C VAL A 32 14.26 -10.27 2.19
N LEU A 33 14.87 -9.20 2.67
CA LEU A 33 14.60 -7.86 2.15
C LEU A 33 14.92 -7.79 0.66
N ASP A 34 14.09 -7.07 -0.09
CA ASP A 34 14.34 -6.81 -1.51
C ASP A 34 14.92 -5.41 -1.69
N PHE A 35 15.96 -5.34 -2.51
CA PHE A 35 16.79 -4.14 -2.67
C PHE A 35 16.70 -3.64 -4.10
N TYR A 36 16.65 -2.32 -4.26
CA TYR A 36 16.82 -1.65 -5.54
C TYR A 36 18.09 -0.80 -5.48
N ASN A 37 19.06 -1.10 -6.34
CA ASN A 37 20.37 -0.44 -6.36
C ASN A 37 21.04 -0.36 -4.97
N GLY A 38 20.96 -1.46 -4.20
CA GLY A 38 21.54 -1.56 -2.86
C GLY A 38 20.73 -0.87 -1.74
N LYS A 39 19.57 -0.29 -2.04
CA LYS A 39 18.71 0.41 -1.07
C LYS A 39 17.45 -0.39 -0.74
N CYS A 40 17.02 -0.32 0.52
CA CYS A 40 15.71 -0.77 0.97
C CYS A 40 14.71 0.37 0.96
N TYR A 41 13.43 0.05 0.73
CA TYR A 41 12.37 1.03 0.70
C TYR A 41 11.20 0.64 1.61
N VAL A 42 10.61 1.66 2.21
CA VAL A 42 9.26 1.63 2.77
C VAL A 42 8.37 2.57 1.96
N SER A 43 7.14 2.16 1.71
CA SER A 43 6.18 2.91 0.91
C SER A 43 4.92 3.18 1.70
N LEU A 44 4.59 4.45 1.80
CA LEU A 44 3.27 4.91 2.21
C LEU A 44 2.38 4.93 0.98
N VAL A 45 1.31 4.14 1.00
CA VAL A 45 0.44 3.94 -0.15
C VAL A 45 -0.98 4.29 0.22
N GLY A 46 -1.62 5.19 -0.54
CA GLY A 46 -3.05 5.52 -0.40
C GLY A 46 -3.80 5.28 -1.69
N PHE A 47 -4.95 4.62 -1.62
CA PHE A 47 -5.74 4.24 -2.80
C PHE A 47 -7.19 3.89 -2.45
N MET A 48 -8.01 3.69 -3.49
CA MET A 48 -9.38 3.18 -3.34
C MET A 48 -9.47 1.72 -3.73
N PHE A 49 -10.09 0.92 -2.87
CA PHE A 49 -10.75 -0.31 -3.28
C PHE A 49 -12.11 0.04 -3.93
N GLN A 50 -12.41 -0.58 -5.06
CA GLN A 50 -13.70 -0.50 -5.73
C GLN A 50 -14.19 -1.89 -6.16
N ASP A 51 -15.51 -2.06 -6.21
CA ASP A 51 -16.15 -3.33 -6.60
C ASP A 51 -15.65 -4.55 -5.80
N THR A 52 -15.33 -4.36 -4.53
CA THR A 52 -14.76 -5.41 -3.67
C THR A 52 -15.73 -6.56 -3.48
N LYS A 53 -15.25 -7.78 -3.72
CA LYS A 53 -15.95 -9.05 -3.53
C LYS A 53 -15.08 -9.98 -2.71
N VAL A 54 -15.59 -10.43 -1.57
CA VAL A 54 -14.96 -11.44 -0.72
C VAL A 54 -15.66 -12.77 -0.97
N LEU A 55 -14.91 -13.79 -1.36
CA LEU A 55 -15.43 -15.11 -1.76
C LEU A 55 -16.56 -15.01 -2.82
N GLY A 56 -16.47 -14.01 -3.70
CA GLY A 56 -17.46 -13.74 -4.74
C GLY A 56 -18.66 -12.88 -4.33
N LEU A 57 -18.82 -12.58 -3.04
CA LEU A 57 -19.95 -11.81 -2.52
C LEU A 57 -19.59 -10.35 -2.29
N LYS A 58 -20.49 -9.45 -2.66
CA LYS A 58 -20.42 -8.03 -2.29
C LYS A 58 -21.01 -7.86 -0.89
N LEU A 59 -20.20 -7.40 0.04
CA LEU A 59 -20.65 -7.10 1.39
C LEU A 59 -21.26 -5.69 1.42
N PHE A 60 -22.47 -5.55 1.97
CA PHE A 60 -23.17 -4.26 2.06
C PHE A 60 -22.30 -3.23 2.79
N ASN A 61 -22.18 -2.02 2.24
CA ASN A 61 -21.32 -0.94 2.75
C ASN A 61 -19.80 -1.22 2.80
N HIS A 62 -19.32 -2.29 2.14
CA HIS A 62 -17.90 -2.71 2.15
C HIS A 62 -17.35 -2.94 0.73
N VAL A 63 -18.06 -2.46 -0.29
CA VAL A 63 -17.70 -2.62 -1.71
C VAL A 63 -16.62 -1.63 -2.13
N ASN A 64 -16.74 -0.39 -1.68
CA ASN A 64 -15.81 0.70 -1.98
C ASN A 64 -15.33 1.32 -0.67
N PHE A 65 -14.03 1.54 -0.54
CA PHE A 65 -13.41 2.13 0.63
C PHE A 65 -11.98 2.58 0.33
N GLU A 66 -11.50 3.54 1.10
CA GLU A 66 -10.13 4.01 1.15
C GLU A 66 -9.24 3.00 1.87
N GLU A 67 -8.00 2.86 1.41
CA GLU A 67 -6.96 2.21 2.18
C GLU A 67 -5.71 3.09 2.16
N VAL A 68 -5.09 3.23 3.34
CA VAL A 68 -3.74 3.77 3.48
C VAL A 68 -2.89 2.74 4.21
N ASN A 69 -1.74 2.39 3.67
CA ASN A 69 -0.84 1.43 4.29
C ASN A 69 0.62 1.88 4.25
N LEU A 70 1.38 1.37 5.21
CA LEU A 70 2.83 1.44 5.20
C LEU A 70 3.36 0.02 5.02
N ARG A 71 4.17 -0.17 3.98
CA ARG A 71 4.69 -1.50 3.61
C ARG A 71 6.13 -1.44 3.14
N PHE A 72 6.84 -2.55 3.25
CA PHE A 72 8.18 -2.71 2.72
C PHE A 72 8.28 -3.95 1.82
N TYR A 73 9.42 -4.09 1.15
CA TYR A 73 9.60 -5.03 0.05
C TYR A 73 10.49 -6.21 0.43
N VAL A 74 10.03 -7.42 0.08
CA VAL A 74 10.71 -8.67 0.39
C VAL A 74 10.67 -9.62 -0.79
N LYS A 75 11.51 -10.66 -0.74
CA LYS A 75 11.46 -11.77 -1.68
C LYS A 75 11.66 -13.12 -1.01
N ARG A 76 11.10 -14.15 -1.64
CA ARG A 76 11.30 -15.56 -1.30
C ARG A 76 11.31 -16.41 -2.56
N ASN A 77 12.40 -17.13 -2.84
CA ASN A 77 12.51 -18.04 -4.00
C ASN A 77 12.02 -17.40 -5.31
N ASN A 78 12.54 -16.20 -5.63
CA ASN A 78 12.17 -15.35 -6.79
C ASN A 78 10.76 -14.74 -6.76
N LYS A 79 9.95 -15.00 -5.73
CA LYS A 79 8.66 -14.33 -5.52
C LYS A 79 8.87 -13.04 -4.78
N ARG A 80 8.59 -11.92 -5.46
CA ARG A 80 8.68 -10.58 -4.89
C ARG A 80 7.34 -10.23 -4.27
N GLY A 81 7.37 -9.83 -3.00
CA GLY A 81 6.16 -9.43 -2.29
C GLY A 81 6.37 -8.26 -1.35
N VAL A 82 5.29 -7.91 -0.67
CA VAL A 82 5.26 -6.84 0.32
C VAL A 82 4.95 -7.41 1.71
N VAL A 83 5.41 -6.70 2.71
CA VAL A 83 5.03 -6.90 4.11
C VAL A 83 4.44 -5.60 4.61
N PHE A 84 3.23 -5.68 5.17
CA PHE A 84 2.55 -4.54 5.73
C PHE A 84 2.99 -4.31 7.18
N ILE A 85 3.44 -3.10 7.47
CA ILE A 85 3.66 -2.62 8.84
C ILE A 85 2.30 -2.36 9.48
N LYS A 86 1.44 -1.63 8.77
CA LYS A 86 0.09 -1.28 9.19
C LYS A 86 -0.75 -0.90 7.99
N GLU A 87 -2.02 -1.29 8.05
CA GLU A 87 -3.05 -0.98 7.06
C GLU A 87 -4.20 -0.25 7.74
N ILE A 88 -4.71 0.81 7.12
CA ILE A 88 -5.76 1.67 7.66
C ILE A 88 -6.91 1.68 6.67
N VAL A 89 -8.11 1.34 7.15
CA VAL A 89 -9.35 1.32 6.35
C VAL A 89 -10.52 1.89 7.16
N PRO A 90 -11.57 2.45 6.53
CA PRO A 90 -12.73 2.97 7.26
C PRO A 90 -13.78 1.90 7.60
N LYS A 91 -13.46 0.62 7.35
CA LYS A 91 -14.44 -0.47 7.38
C LYS A 91 -14.07 -1.51 8.46
N PRO A 92 -14.70 -1.47 9.65
CA PRO A 92 -14.39 -2.38 10.76
C PRO A 92 -14.49 -3.86 10.41
N LEU A 93 -15.44 -4.25 9.54
CA LEU A 93 -15.58 -5.65 9.12
C LEU A 93 -14.39 -6.11 8.27
N ILE A 94 -13.80 -5.24 7.45
CA ILE A 94 -12.57 -5.55 6.71
C ILE A 94 -11.43 -5.78 7.69
N THR A 95 -11.25 -4.86 8.64
CA THR A 95 -10.24 -4.98 9.70
C THR A 95 -10.40 -6.29 10.48
N PHE A 96 -11.62 -6.64 10.87
CA PHE A 96 -11.90 -7.89 11.59
C PHE A 96 -11.51 -9.12 10.76
N ILE A 97 -11.91 -9.18 9.48
CA ILE A 97 -11.61 -10.31 8.59
C ILE A 97 -10.10 -10.41 8.34
N ALA A 98 -9.44 -9.30 8.03
CA ALA A 98 -8.00 -9.26 7.75
C ALA A 98 -7.18 -9.66 8.98
N ASN A 99 -7.47 -9.08 10.15
CA ASN A 99 -6.74 -9.42 11.38
C ASN A 99 -7.05 -10.85 11.86
N SER A 100 -8.25 -11.36 11.61
CA SER A 100 -8.62 -12.73 11.99
C SER A 100 -7.99 -13.77 11.06
N ILE A 101 -8.13 -13.57 9.74
CA ILE A 101 -7.73 -14.52 8.70
C ILE A 101 -6.30 -14.28 8.27
N TYR A 102 -5.89 -13.07 7.92
CA TYR A 102 -4.55 -12.77 7.39
C TYR A 102 -3.53 -12.45 8.48
N LYS A 103 -3.95 -12.12 9.71
CA LYS A 103 -3.06 -11.73 10.82
C LYS A 103 -2.24 -10.47 10.48
N GLU A 104 -2.80 -9.60 9.67
CA GLU A 104 -2.23 -8.29 9.37
C GLU A 104 -2.50 -7.30 10.50
N HIS A 105 -1.87 -6.13 10.45
CA HIS A 105 -1.98 -5.07 11.44
C HIS A 105 -2.97 -4.01 10.95
N TYR A 106 -4.24 -4.37 10.74
CA TYR A 106 -5.25 -3.41 10.33
C TYR A 106 -5.75 -2.57 11.50
N GLN A 107 -5.94 -1.28 11.24
CA GLN A 107 -6.60 -0.32 12.12
C GLN A 107 -7.81 0.28 11.39
N THR A 108 -8.91 0.45 12.11
CA THR A 108 -10.07 1.17 11.58
C THR A 108 -10.02 2.63 12.00
N LEU A 109 -10.05 3.54 11.05
CA LEU A 109 -10.10 4.99 11.28
C LEU A 109 -11.11 5.65 10.35
N GLU A 110 -11.59 6.84 10.71
CA GLU A 110 -12.36 7.66 9.78
C GLU A 110 -11.45 8.09 8.62
N MET A 111 -11.95 7.97 7.40
CA MET A 111 -11.18 8.27 6.18
C MET A 111 -12.07 8.98 5.16
N GLN A 112 -11.42 9.79 4.33
CA GLN A 112 -12.05 10.41 3.16
C GLN A 112 -11.03 10.58 2.03
N HIS A 113 -11.55 10.75 0.81
CA HIS A 113 -10.74 11.06 -0.36
C HIS A 113 -11.34 12.23 -1.14
N ARG A 114 -10.48 12.92 -1.89
CA ARG A 114 -10.90 14.01 -2.78
C ARG A 114 -10.15 13.90 -4.10
N TRP A 115 -10.90 13.76 -5.18
CA TRP A 115 -10.36 13.74 -6.53
C TRP A 115 -10.94 14.89 -7.34
N THR A 116 -10.08 15.69 -7.97
CA THR A 116 -10.50 16.79 -8.85
C THR A 116 -9.83 16.67 -10.21
N TYR A 117 -10.62 16.88 -11.26
CA TYR A 117 -10.19 16.75 -12.65
C TYR A 117 -10.28 18.11 -13.33
N GLY A 118 -9.14 18.80 -13.42
CA GLY A 118 -9.05 20.09 -14.10
C GLY A 118 -8.79 19.94 -15.61
N GLU A 119 -8.73 21.08 -16.29
CA GLU A 119 -8.41 21.12 -17.72
C GLU A 119 -6.98 20.61 -17.99
N LYS A 120 -6.00 21.04 -17.17
CA LYS A 120 -4.57 20.73 -17.35
C LYS A 120 -4.01 19.68 -16.40
N THR A 121 -4.62 19.50 -15.22
CA THR A 121 -4.10 18.64 -14.14
C THR A 121 -5.19 17.80 -13.50
N LYS A 122 -4.79 16.75 -12.78
CA LYS A 122 -5.66 15.98 -11.88
C LYS A 122 -5.07 16.06 -10.48
N ASN A 123 -5.92 16.14 -9.45
CA ASN A 123 -5.48 16.07 -8.07
C ASN A 123 -6.13 14.88 -7.38
N PHE A 124 -5.36 14.19 -6.56
CA PHE A 124 -5.79 13.04 -5.78
C PHE A 124 -5.32 13.21 -4.36
N GLU A 125 -6.21 12.98 -3.41
CA GLU A 125 -5.93 13.13 -1.99
C GLU A 125 -6.66 12.04 -1.19
N TYR A 126 -5.96 11.53 -0.17
CA TYR A 126 -6.48 10.62 0.84
C TYR A 126 -6.19 11.19 2.22
N GLN A 127 -7.18 11.09 3.10
CA GLN A 127 -7.11 11.61 4.46
C GLN A 127 -7.63 10.57 5.46
N TRP A 128 -7.05 10.57 6.66
CA TRP A 128 -7.50 9.74 7.78
C TRP A 128 -7.34 10.48 9.11
N LEU A 129 -8.25 10.23 10.04
CA LEU A 129 -8.32 10.93 11.32
C LEU A 129 -7.59 10.15 12.42
N ILE A 130 -6.60 10.76 13.08
CA ILE A 130 -5.89 10.20 14.24
C ILE A 130 -5.88 11.23 15.35
N ASN A 131 -6.35 10.85 16.55
CA ASN A 131 -6.37 11.71 17.74
C ASN A 131 -6.91 13.12 17.42
N ASP A 132 -8.09 13.17 16.78
CA ASP A 132 -8.77 14.40 16.34
C ASP A 132 -7.99 15.28 15.34
N THR A 133 -6.90 14.76 14.76
CA THR A 133 -6.09 15.46 13.77
C THR A 133 -6.11 14.71 12.43
N TRP A 134 -6.56 15.39 11.38
CA TRP A 134 -6.53 14.85 10.02
C TRP A 134 -5.09 14.76 9.50
N GLN A 135 -4.72 13.54 9.09
CA GLN A 135 -3.52 13.27 8.31
C GLN A 135 -3.89 13.20 6.82
N SER A 136 -2.97 13.52 5.93
CA SER A 136 -3.21 13.44 4.49
C SER A 136 -1.98 13.17 3.63
N ILE A 137 -2.25 12.56 2.47
CA ILE A 137 -1.35 12.59 1.31
C ILE A 137 -2.11 13.09 0.10
N ALA A 138 -1.46 13.96 -0.68
CA ALA A 138 -2.04 14.49 -1.91
C ALA A 138 -0.99 14.56 -3.02
N VAL A 139 -1.43 14.37 -4.26
CA VAL A 139 -0.63 14.58 -5.46
C VAL A 139 -1.41 15.34 -6.52
N GLN A 140 -0.71 16.21 -7.23
CA GLN A 140 -1.15 16.81 -8.48
C GLN A 140 -0.38 16.18 -9.63
N THR A 141 -1.08 15.75 -10.67
CA THR A 141 -0.48 15.08 -11.83
C THR A 141 -0.83 15.75 -13.14
N GLU A 142 -0.06 15.42 -14.18
CA GLU A 142 -0.48 15.57 -15.57
C GLU A 142 -1.65 14.62 -15.91
N LYS A 143 -2.22 14.75 -17.11
CA LYS A 143 -3.39 13.97 -17.55
C LYS A 143 -3.05 12.73 -18.38
N ASN A 144 -1.89 12.76 -19.04
CA ASN A 144 -1.49 11.72 -19.98
C ASN A 144 -0.98 10.50 -19.23
N LEU A 145 -1.54 9.34 -19.57
CA LEU A 145 -1.08 8.07 -19.05
C LEU A 145 0.20 7.67 -19.77
N SER A 146 1.12 7.11 -19.00
CA SER A 146 2.35 6.52 -19.51
C SER A 146 2.55 5.13 -18.88
N PRO A 147 3.17 4.19 -19.60
CA PRO A 147 3.60 2.94 -18.98
C PRO A 147 4.65 3.22 -17.92
N ILE A 148 4.69 2.40 -16.88
CA ILE A 148 5.80 2.40 -15.92
C ILE A 148 7.09 2.00 -16.66
N PRO A 149 8.18 2.80 -16.65
CA PRO A 149 9.42 2.47 -17.33
C PRO A 149 10.06 1.19 -16.80
N LYS A 150 10.73 0.42 -17.65
CA LYS A 150 11.48 -0.77 -17.22
C LYS A 150 12.76 -0.38 -16.49
N ASN A 151 13.23 -1.24 -15.58
CA ASN A 151 14.43 -1.08 -14.76
C ASN A 151 14.44 0.19 -13.91
N SER A 152 13.25 0.70 -13.57
CA SER A 152 13.06 1.94 -12.83
C SER A 152 12.69 1.67 -11.36
N ILE A 153 12.80 2.70 -10.51
CA ILE A 153 12.28 2.60 -9.14
C ILE A 153 10.76 2.39 -9.17
N GLU A 154 10.07 2.97 -10.15
CA GLU A 154 8.63 2.80 -10.31
C GLU A 154 8.27 1.34 -10.58
N GLU A 155 9.00 0.67 -11.47
CA GLU A 155 8.82 -0.77 -11.71
C GLU A 155 9.18 -1.59 -10.47
N PHE A 156 10.27 -1.25 -9.79
CA PHE A 156 10.62 -1.91 -8.54
C PHE A 156 9.47 -1.83 -7.54
N ILE A 157 8.93 -0.63 -7.28
CA ILE A 157 7.91 -0.36 -6.28
C ILE A 157 6.56 -1.01 -6.60
N THR A 158 6.16 -1.08 -7.89
CA THR A 158 4.82 -1.57 -8.28
C THR A 158 4.76 -3.05 -8.63
N GLU A 159 5.87 -3.68 -9.04
CA GLU A 159 5.85 -5.06 -9.54
C GLU A 159 6.12 -6.09 -8.42
N HIS A 160 5.21 -6.13 -7.43
CA HIS A 160 5.21 -7.08 -6.32
C HIS A 160 3.87 -7.80 -6.23
N TYR A 161 3.89 -9.11 -6.47
CA TYR A 161 2.70 -9.93 -6.69
C TYR A 161 2.39 -10.88 -5.52
N PHE A 162 3.09 -10.73 -4.40
CA PHE A 162 2.90 -11.55 -3.20
C PHE A 162 2.76 -10.67 -1.96
N GLY A 163 2.02 -11.16 -0.97
CA GLY A 163 2.03 -10.63 0.38
C GLY A 163 2.59 -11.67 1.35
N TYR A 164 3.40 -11.19 2.29
CA TYR A 164 3.97 -12.00 3.36
C TYR A 164 3.59 -11.40 4.71
N THR A 165 3.07 -12.24 5.59
CA THR A 165 2.68 -11.85 6.94
C THR A 165 3.17 -12.87 7.96
N LYS A 166 3.56 -12.39 9.13
CA LYS A 166 4.09 -13.21 10.23
C LYS A 166 3.08 -13.29 11.37
N HIS A 167 2.95 -14.46 11.98
CA HIS A 167 2.19 -14.66 13.20
C HIS A 167 2.97 -15.59 14.13
N GLY A 168 3.59 -15.01 15.18
CA GLY A 168 4.61 -15.69 15.96
C GLY A 168 5.74 -16.18 15.05
N ASN A 169 6.06 -17.48 15.12
CA ASN A 169 7.10 -18.12 14.30
C ASN A 169 6.61 -18.64 12.94
N THR A 170 5.34 -18.40 12.59
CA THR A 170 4.75 -18.86 11.32
C THR A 170 4.69 -17.73 10.32
N THR A 171 5.07 -18.02 9.07
CA THR A 171 4.88 -17.11 7.94
C THR A 171 3.72 -17.59 7.07
N PHE A 172 2.91 -16.66 6.59
CA PHE A 172 1.91 -16.90 5.56
C PHE A 172 2.30 -16.18 4.29
N GLU A 173 2.02 -16.82 3.15
CA GLU A 173 2.20 -16.29 1.80
C GLU A 173 0.83 -16.24 1.13
N TYR A 174 0.52 -15.15 0.44
CA TYR A 174 -0.60 -15.06 -0.50
C TYR A 174 -0.16 -14.35 -1.77
N GLU A 175 -0.88 -14.60 -2.85
CA GLU A 175 -0.60 -14.02 -4.17
C GLU A 175 -1.64 -12.95 -4.49
N VAL A 176 -1.19 -11.85 -5.07
CA VAL A 176 -2.00 -10.75 -5.57
C VAL A 176 -1.76 -10.63 -7.07
N GLU A 177 -2.70 -11.11 -7.86
CA GLU A 177 -2.66 -10.95 -9.31
C GLU A 177 -3.19 -9.56 -9.67
N HIS A 178 -2.39 -8.79 -10.38
CA HIS A 178 -2.80 -7.52 -10.98
C HIS A 178 -2.10 -7.34 -12.33
N LEU A 179 -2.65 -6.47 -13.19
CA LEU A 179 -1.94 -6.08 -14.40
C LEU A 179 -0.84 -5.09 -14.03
N ARG A 180 0.22 -5.03 -14.84
CA ARG A 180 1.17 -3.92 -14.79
C ARG A 180 0.43 -2.60 -14.96
N TRP A 181 0.65 -1.67 -14.05
CA TRP A 181 -0.07 -0.41 -14.06
C TRP A 181 0.51 0.61 -15.04
N GLN A 182 -0.33 1.57 -15.38
CA GLN A 182 0.09 2.83 -15.97
C GLN A 182 0.20 3.88 -14.87
N GLN A 183 0.99 4.91 -15.14
CA GLN A 183 1.18 6.02 -14.23
C GLN A 183 0.82 7.37 -14.86
N LEU A 184 0.49 8.31 -14.00
CA LEU A 184 0.40 9.73 -14.31
C LEU A 184 1.62 10.43 -13.72
N LYS A 185 2.24 11.30 -14.50
CA LYS A 185 3.42 12.06 -14.04
C LYS A 185 3.02 13.02 -12.92
N VAL A 186 3.60 12.81 -11.74
CA VAL A 186 3.41 13.68 -10.57
C VAL A 186 4.16 15.00 -10.79
N LYS A 187 3.48 16.12 -10.55
CA LYS A 187 4.06 17.48 -10.64
C LYS A 187 4.34 18.05 -9.26
N ARG A 188 3.46 17.77 -8.30
CA ARG A 188 3.53 18.25 -6.91
C ARG A 188 2.93 17.20 -6.00
N PHE A 189 3.40 17.16 -4.77
CA PHE A 189 2.84 16.31 -3.72
C PHE A 189 2.86 17.07 -2.40
N GLU A 190 1.93 16.70 -1.52
CA GLU A 190 1.80 17.23 -0.16
C GLU A 190 1.62 16.04 0.78
N ILE A 191 2.28 16.10 1.93
CA ILE A 191 2.23 15.07 2.97
C ILE A 191 2.06 15.82 4.28
N HIS A 192 0.92 15.64 4.90
CA HIS A 192 0.62 16.17 6.23
C HIS A 192 0.41 14.98 7.14
N MET A 193 1.49 14.51 7.75
CA MET A 193 1.45 13.31 8.58
C MET A 193 2.41 13.38 9.74
N ASP A 194 1.98 12.81 10.86
CA ASP A 194 2.86 12.34 11.92
C ASP A 194 3.03 10.81 11.84
N PHE A 195 4.19 10.37 11.34
CA PHE A 195 4.57 8.97 11.24
C PHE A 195 4.73 8.28 12.61
N GLU A 196 5.11 9.00 13.67
CA GLU A 196 5.23 8.41 15.01
C GLU A 196 3.84 8.05 15.55
N ASN A 197 2.91 8.99 15.45
CA ASN A 197 1.53 8.77 15.89
C ASN A 197 0.78 7.77 14.99
N THR A 198 1.11 7.70 13.71
CA THR A 198 0.45 6.78 12.76
C THR A 198 1.05 5.39 12.77
N TYR A 199 2.37 5.26 12.81
CA TYR A 199 3.10 4.02 12.56
C TYR A 199 4.11 3.64 13.66
N GLU A 200 4.11 4.33 14.80
CA GLU A 200 4.97 4.10 15.97
C GLU A 200 6.40 4.68 15.83
N SER A 201 7.16 4.64 16.93
CA SER A 201 8.43 5.34 17.09
C SER A 201 9.49 4.96 16.07
N ASP A 202 9.48 3.70 15.60
CA ASP A 202 10.45 3.17 14.65
C ASP A 202 10.41 3.92 13.30
N PHE A 203 9.27 4.55 12.98
CA PHE A 203 9.06 5.30 11.74
C PHE A 203 9.04 6.83 11.93
N LYS A 204 9.25 7.32 13.15
CA LYS A 204 9.28 8.77 13.47
C LYS A 204 10.21 9.58 12.56
N PHE A 205 11.36 9.01 12.21
CA PHE A 205 12.36 9.70 11.40
C PHE A 205 11.82 10.11 10.02
N LEU A 206 10.80 9.40 9.51
CA LEU A 206 10.14 9.74 8.24
C LEU A 206 9.47 11.11 8.26
N ASN A 207 9.10 11.65 9.43
CA ASN A 207 8.58 13.03 9.58
C ASN A 207 9.56 14.09 9.04
N GLN A 208 10.86 13.80 9.02
CA GLN A 208 11.91 14.72 8.57
C GLN A 208 12.57 14.25 7.26
N SER A 209 12.19 13.07 6.76
CA SER A 209 12.74 12.49 5.54
C SER A 209 12.04 13.04 4.30
N LYS A 210 12.83 13.28 3.25
CA LYS A 210 12.29 13.55 1.92
C LYS A 210 12.02 12.21 1.20
N PRO A 211 10.85 12.03 0.56
CA PRO A 211 10.63 10.87 -0.30
C PRO A 211 11.65 10.83 -1.44
N GLU A 212 12.18 9.65 -1.74
CA GLU A 212 13.06 9.41 -2.90
C GLU A 212 12.25 9.44 -4.20
N SER A 213 11.01 8.92 -4.16
CA SER A 213 10.09 8.98 -5.30
C SER A 213 8.63 9.04 -4.87
N VAL A 214 7.80 9.65 -5.73
CA VAL A 214 6.35 9.73 -5.57
C VAL A 214 5.69 9.33 -6.89
N ILE A 215 4.83 8.33 -6.85
CA ILE A 215 4.21 7.72 -8.02
C ILE A 215 2.70 7.82 -7.88
N LEU A 216 2.00 8.15 -8.97
CA LEU A 216 0.57 7.90 -9.08
C LEU A 216 0.32 6.82 -10.13
N ALA A 217 0.03 5.60 -9.67
CA ALA A 217 -0.41 4.51 -10.52
C ALA A 217 -1.95 4.51 -10.63
N THR A 218 -2.50 4.32 -11.83
CA THR A 218 -3.96 4.32 -12.00
C THR A 218 -4.64 3.11 -11.35
N GLY A 219 -3.88 2.03 -11.19
CA GLY A 219 -4.36 0.75 -10.67
C GLY A 219 -5.01 -0.13 -11.73
N SER A 220 -5.64 -1.21 -11.28
CA SER A 220 -6.25 -2.23 -12.13
C SER A 220 -7.24 -3.09 -11.34
N LYS A 221 -7.90 -4.02 -12.04
CA LYS A 221 -8.50 -5.19 -11.38
C LYS A 221 -7.43 -5.99 -10.67
N ILE A 222 -7.77 -6.53 -9.51
CA ILE A 222 -6.90 -7.36 -8.68
C ILE A 222 -7.64 -8.61 -8.20
N CYS A 223 -6.87 -9.66 -7.94
CA CYS A 223 -7.33 -10.94 -7.44
C CYS A 223 -6.35 -11.44 -6.37
N VAL A 224 -6.82 -11.49 -5.12
CA VAL A 224 -6.05 -12.00 -3.98
C VAL A 224 -6.39 -13.47 -3.79
N LYS A 225 -5.37 -14.33 -3.81
CA LYS A 225 -5.52 -15.77 -3.53
C LYS A 225 -5.56 -16.02 -2.02
N SER A 226 -6.20 -17.10 -1.63
CA SER A 226 -6.18 -17.56 -0.24
C SER A 226 -4.75 -17.77 0.23
N LYS A 227 -4.45 -17.28 1.44
CA LYS A 227 -3.14 -17.48 2.06
C LYS A 227 -2.84 -18.96 2.31
N LYS A 228 -1.56 -19.28 2.36
CA LYS A 228 -1.03 -20.58 2.79
C LYS A 228 0.09 -20.38 3.80
N LYS A 229 0.24 -21.34 4.70
CA LYS A 229 1.39 -21.41 5.61
C LYS A 229 2.63 -21.87 4.83
N ILE A 230 3.78 -21.31 5.14
CA ILE A 230 5.08 -21.69 4.57
C ILE A 230 6.11 -22.01 5.65
#